data_AF-A0AAD5IYH6-F1
#
_entry.id   AF-A0AAD5IYH6-F1
#
_cell.length_a   1.000
_cell.length_b   1.000
_cell.length_c   1.000
_cell.angle_alpha   90.00
_cell.angle_beta   90.00
_cell.angle_gamma   90.00
#
_symmetry.space_group_name_H-M   'P 1'
#
loop_
_entity.id
_entity.type
_entity.pdbx_description
1 polymer ?
#
loop_
_entity_poly.entity_id
_entity_poly.type
_entity_poly.pdbx_seq_one_letter_code
_entity_poly.pdbx_strand_id
1 'polypeptide(L)'
;MTSNNGNNPYLYLSPYVSASGKSPMGTVCEMLNRCGKKVDDVSRKAETIADNVWNHIRVSSRLTDAAMARLAQGTKVLTEGGHEKVFQQEFQILPGEKLIKAYACYLSTSTGPVIGTLYISSKRMAFRSDYPLCYYSSSGRQEWMYNKVVVDLDKLRAVNPSANRLNPSEKYIHTVTRDGYEFWFMGFISYDKALKTLTEALPLQHSVTHLEKFLRW
;
A
#
# COMPACT_ATOMS: atom_id res chain seq x y z
N MET A 1 -10.92 0.37 -18.86
CA MET A 1 -11.40 -1.02 -18.74
C MET A 1 -10.38 -1.77 -17.89
N THR A 2 -10.72 -2.09 -16.64
CA THR A 2 -9.88 -2.86 -15.71
C THR A 2 -9.82 -4.30 -16.18
N SER A 3 -8.65 -4.78 -16.61
CA SER A 3 -8.46 -6.21 -16.89
C SER A 3 -8.49 -6.95 -15.56
N ASN A 4 -9.57 -7.69 -15.33
CA ASN A 4 -9.81 -8.46 -14.11
C ASN A 4 -8.96 -9.74 -14.18
N ASN A 5 -7.75 -9.70 -13.63
CA ASN A 5 -6.88 -10.87 -13.61
C ASN A 5 -7.23 -11.76 -12.41
N GLY A 6 -8.09 -12.75 -12.63
CA GLY A 6 -8.28 -13.94 -11.79
C GLY A 6 -9.04 -13.77 -10.47
N ASN A 7 -10.37 -13.94 -10.51
CA ASN A 7 -11.31 -14.35 -9.43
C ASN A 7 -11.22 -13.71 -8.03
N ASN A 8 -10.38 -12.71 -7.78
CA ASN A 8 -10.32 -11.98 -6.52
C ASN A 8 -10.92 -10.58 -6.70
N PRO A 9 -12.11 -10.29 -6.12
CA PRO A 9 -12.82 -9.03 -6.36
C PRO A 9 -12.14 -7.82 -5.74
N TYR A 10 -11.12 -8.02 -4.90
CA TYR A 10 -10.39 -6.95 -4.23
C TYR A 10 -9.09 -6.56 -4.95
N LEU A 11 -8.63 -7.36 -5.92
CA LEU A 11 -7.44 -7.08 -6.70
C LEU A 11 -7.79 -6.32 -7.98
N TYR A 12 -7.15 -5.17 -8.16
CA TYR A 12 -7.33 -4.34 -9.35
C TYR A 12 -5.99 -4.05 -10.01
N LEU A 13 -5.96 -4.19 -11.33
CA LEU A 13 -4.87 -3.70 -12.15
C LEU A 13 -5.29 -2.36 -12.76
N SER A 14 -4.58 -1.29 -12.41
CA SER A 14 -4.79 0.01 -13.05
C SER A 14 -3.63 0.31 -14.02
N PRO A 15 -3.93 0.58 -15.30
CA PRO A 15 -2.89 0.84 -16.29
C PRO A 15 -2.09 2.10 -15.94
N TYR A 16 -0.80 2.05 -16.21
CA TYR A 16 0.08 3.22 -16.17
C TYR A 16 -0.15 4.06 -17.41
N VAL A 17 -0.57 5.32 -17.22
CA VAL A 17 -0.73 6.30 -18.30
C VAL A 17 0.36 7.35 -18.16
N SER A 18 1.27 7.40 -19.13
CA SER A 18 2.30 8.45 -19.21
C SER A 18 1.76 9.63 -20.01
N ALA A 19 1.64 10.80 -19.37
CA ALA A 19 1.26 12.02 -20.06
C ALA A 19 2.28 12.47 -21.12
N SER A 20 3.52 11.96 -21.06
CA SER A 20 4.62 12.32 -21.96
C SER A 20 5.07 11.18 -22.89
N GLY A 21 4.40 10.01 -22.89
CA GLY A 21 4.84 8.82 -23.63
C GLY A 21 6.14 8.19 -23.13
N LYS A 22 6.67 8.67 -21.99
CA LYS A 22 7.91 8.18 -21.37
C LYS A 22 7.66 6.87 -20.62
N SER A 23 8.70 6.05 -20.52
CA SER A 23 8.71 4.91 -19.61
C SER A 23 8.46 5.36 -18.17
N PRO A 24 7.98 4.47 -17.27
CA PRO A 24 7.79 4.80 -15.87
C PRO A 24 9.03 5.46 -15.22
N MET A 25 10.24 4.98 -15.53
CA MET A 25 11.49 5.60 -15.04
C MET A 25 11.71 7.00 -15.62
N GLY A 26 11.44 7.21 -16.91
CA GLY A 26 11.59 8.52 -17.54
C GLY A 26 10.70 9.59 -16.89
N THR A 27 9.47 9.23 -16.49
CA THR A 27 8.57 10.15 -15.78
C THR A 27 9.03 10.43 -14.35
N VAL A 28 9.53 9.44 -13.62
CA VAL A 28 10.05 9.65 -12.26
C VAL A 28 11.25 10.60 -12.27
N CYS A 29 12.21 10.40 -13.18
CA CYS A 29 13.35 11.31 -13.33
C CYS A 29 12.92 12.74 -13.65
N GLU A 30 11.91 12.92 -14.50
CA GLU A 30 11.37 14.24 -14.83
C GLU A 30 10.69 14.91 -13.62
N MET A 31 9.89 14.17 -12.86
CA MET A 31 9.25 14.68 -11.65
C MET A 31 10.32 15.07 -10.60
N LEU A 32 11.36 14.25 -10.44
CA LEU A 32 12.49 14.56 -9.55
C LEU A 32 13.23 15.82 -10.00
N ASN A 33 13.48 15.99 -11.29
CA ASN A 33 14.11 17.20 -11.82
C ASN A 33 13.23 18.46 -11.60
N ARG A 34 11.90 18.31 -11.65
CA ARG A 34 10.97 19.40 -11.36
C ARG A 34 10.96 19.78 -9.88
N CYS A 35 11.06 18.80 -8.99
CA CYS A 35 11.15 19.02 -7.54
C CYS A 35 12.53 19.49 -7.08
N GLY A 36 13.60 19.06 -7.75
CA GLY A 36 14.99 19.37 -7.42
C GLY A 36 15.42 20.80 -7.74
N LYS A 37 14.67 21.54 -8.56
CA LYS A 37 14.95 22.96 -8.86
C LYS A 37 14.67 23.93 -7.69
N LYS A 38 14.45 23.43 -6.47
CA LYS A 38 14.17 24.26 -5.28
C LYS A 38 14.63 23.63 -3.97
N VAL A 39 15.88 23.15 -3.92
CA VAL A 39 16.49 22.62 -2.68
C VAL A 39 17.93 23.13 -2.53
N ASP A 40 18.07 24.43 -2.32
CA ASP A 40 19.10 24.94 -1.41
C ASP A 40 18.37 25.14 -0.06
N ASP A 41 19.01 24.80 1.07
CA ASP A 41 18.49 24.85 2.44
C ASP A 41 17.55 23.74 2.94
N VAL A 42 17.98 22.46 3.02
CA VAL A 42 17.67 21.59 4.20
C VAL A 42 18.68 20.41 4.25
N SER A 43 19.93 20.64 4.69
CA SER A 43 20.95 19.57 4.69
C SER A 43 21.57 19.24 6.06
N ARG A 44 20.86 19.42 7.18
CA ARG A 44 21.45 19.15 8.53
C ARG A 44 20.62 18.33 9.52
N LYS A 45 19.56 17.64 9.11
CA LYS A 45 18.77 16.76 10.00
C LYS A 45 18.39 15.40 9.39
N ALA A 46 19.23 14.84 8.51
CA ALA A 46 18.96 13.57 7.83
C ALA A 46 19.55 12.33 8.52
N GLU A 47 20.51 12.49 9.44
CA GLU A 47 21.32 11.37 9.93
C GLU A 47 20.57 10.40 10.85
N THR A 48 19.54 10.84 11.58
CA THR A 48 18.78 9.95 12.51
C THR A 48 17.61 9.21 11.84
N ILE A 49 17.24 9.57 10.61
CA ILE A 49 16.13 8.94 9.87
C ILE A 49 16.64 7.79 8.98
N ALA A 50 17.94 7.78 8.66
CA ALA A 50 18.56 6.83 7.76
C ALA A 50 18.52 5.37 8.29
N ASP A 51 18.75 5.15 9.58
CA ASP A 51 18.86 3.79 10.15
C ASP A 51 17.53 2.99 10.09
N ASN A 52 16.40 3.66 10.29
CA ASN A 52 15.08 3.03 10.19
C ASN A 52 14.66 2.77 8.72
N VAL A 53 15.13 3.61 7.80
CA VAL A 53 14.92 3.43 6.35
C VAL A 53 15.82 2.28 5.84
N TRP A 54 17.03 2.15 6.36
CA TRP A 54 18.00 1.13 5.98
C TRP A 54 17.51 -0.29 6.29
N ASN A 55 16.94 -0.50 7.48
CA ASN A 55 16.37 -1.80 7.85
C ASN A 55 15.11 -2.16 7.03
N HIS A 56 14.39 -1.17 6.49
CA HIS A 56 13.23 -1.36 5.60
C HIS A 56 13.61 -1.72 4.15
N ILE A 57 14.85 -1.44 3.73
CA ILE A 57 15.37 -1.71 2.39
C ILE A 57 15.81 -3.18 2.22
N ARG A 58 16.02 -3.92 3.31
CA ARG A 58 16.68 -5.24 3.34
C ARG A 58 15.85 -6.43 2.80
N VAL A 59 14.62 -6.21 2.34
CA VAL A 59 13.66 -7.31 2.00
C VAL A 59 13.58 -7.62 0.49
N SER A 60 14.23 -6.85 -0.40
CA SER A 60 14.13 -7.08 -1.87
C SER A 60 15.42 -7.56 -2.53
N SER A 61 15.30 -8.38 -3.57
CA SER A 61 16.41 -8.87 -4.40
C SER A 61 16.98 -7.83 -5.40
N ARG A 62 16.47 -6.58 -5.39
CA ARG A 62 16.96 -5.47 -6.23
C ARG A 62 16.85 -4.13 -5.47
N LEU A 63 17.85 -3.84 -4.63
CA LEU A 63 17.95 -2.65 -3.78
C LEU A 63 17.62 -1.33 -4.51
N THR A 64 17.97 -1.23 -5.80
CA THR A 64 17.68 -0.06 -6.64
C THR A 64 16.19 0.13 -6.90
N ASP A 65 15.45 -0.94 -7.14
CA ASP A 65 14.06 -0.86 -7.61
C ASP A 65 13.13 -0.43 -6.46
N ALA A 66 13.37 -0.96 -5.25
CA ALA A 66 12.64 -0.56 -4.05
C ALA A 66 12.94 0.90 -3.66
N ALA A 67 14.21 1.31 -3.69
CA ALA A 67 14.59 2.69 -3.42
C ALA A 67 13.97 3.65 -4.43
N MET A 68 14.01 3.32 -5.73
CA MET A 68 13.41 4.11 -6.79
C MET A 68 11.88 4.18 -6.67
N ALA A 69 11.21 3.08 -6.33
CA ALA A 69 9.78 3.07 -6.07
C ALA A 69 9.40 4.02 -4.93
N ARG A 70 10.17 4.02 -3.83
CA ARG A 70 9.95 4.94 -2.70
C ARG A 70 10.22 6.39 -3.07
N LEU A 71 11.27 6.66 -3.85
CA LEU A 71 11.54 8.01 -4.37
C LEU A 71 10.40 8.50 -5.26
N ALA A 72 9.97 7.68 -6.23
CA ALA A 72 8.83 7.98 -7.09
C ALA A 72 7.57 8.32 -6.28
N GLN A 73 7.25 7.49 -5.28
CA GLN A 73 6.10 7.72 -4.43
C GLN A 73 6.24 8.97 -3.56
N GLY A 74 7.43 9.23 -3.00
CA GLY A 74 7.71 10.44 -2.24
C GLY A 74 7.56 11.70 -3.08
N THR A 75 8.09 11.70 -4.31
CA THR A 75 7.90 12.78 -5.28
C THR A 75 6.44 12.98 -5.60
N LYS A 76 5.69 11.90 -5.87
CA LYS A 76 4.26 11.96 -6.15
C LYS A 76 3.47 12.63 -5.02
N VAL A 77 3.70 12.19 -3.78
CA VAL A 77 3.08 12.78 -2.59
C VAL A 77 3.39 14.27 -2.48
N LEU A 78 4.63 14.68 -2.77
CA LEU A 78 5.02 16.08 -2.76
C LEU A 78 4.32 16.88 -3.87
N THR A 79 4.37 16.40 -5.11
CA THR A 79 3.82 17.10 -6.28
C THR A 79 2.30 17.18 -6.27
N GLU A 80 1.63 16.15 -5.75
CA GLU A 80 0.17 16.12 -5.67
C GLU A 80 -0.34 16.85 -4.41
N GLY A 81 0.52 17.18 -3.45
CA GLY A 81 0.19 17.99 -2.28
C GLY A 81 -0.30 17.19 -1.07
N GLY A 82 0.26 16.01 -0.86
CA GLY A 82 0.06 15.16 0.32
C GLY A 82 -0.67 13.86 0.02
N HIS A 83 -0.61 12.93 0.99
CA HIS A 83 -1.20 11.59 0.85
C HIS A 83 -2.72 11.60 0.62
N GLU A 84 -3.44 12.57 1.19
CA GLU A 84 -4.88 12.72 0.97
C GLU A 84 -5.18 12.93 -0.52
N LYS A 85 -4.48 13.85 -1.17
CA LYS A 85 -4.69 14.13 -2.61
C LYS A 85 -4.31 12.94 -3.48
N VAL A 86 -3.20 12.26 -3.16
CA VAL A 86 -2.81 11.02 -3.85
C VAL A 86 -3.90 9.95 -3.71
N PHE A 87 -4.43 9.76 -2.51
CA PHE A 87 -5.49 8.79 -2.23
C PHE A 87 -6.74 9.09 -3.05
N GLN A 88 -7.19 10.35 -3.06
CA GLN A 88 -8.36 10.79 -3.80
C GLN A 88 -8.22 10.57 -5.31
N GLN A 89 -7.05 10.91 -5.87
CA GLN A 89 -6.78 10.73 -7.30
C GLN A 89 -6.72 9.24 -7.68
N GLU A 90 -6.20 8.39 -6.80
CA GLU A 90 -5.95 6.98 -7.13
C GLU A 90 -7.11 6.04 -6.87
N PHE A 91 -7.94 6.32 -5.87
CA PHE A 91 -9.00 5.41 -5.45
C PHE A 91 -10.40 5.98 -5.65
N GLN A 92 -10.50 7.25 -6.07
CA GLN A 92 -11.75 8.04 -6.18
C GLN A 92 -12.47 8.10 -4.83
N ILE A 93 -12.53 9.29 -4.22
CA ILE A 93 -13.08 9.41 -2.87
C ILE A 93 -14.58 9.09 -2.84
N LEU A 94 -14.98 8.21 -1.93
CA LEU A 94 -16.40 7.95 -1.67
C LEU A 94 -17.01 9.15 -0.91
N PRO A 95 -18.30 9.44 -1.05
CA PRO A 95 -18.94 10.54 -0.32
C PRO A 95 -18.68 10.47 1.18
N GLY A 96 -18.10 11.52 1.77
CA GLY A 96 -17.78 11.59 3.21
C GLY A 96 -16.62 10.72 3.67
N GLU A 97 -15.89 10.06 2.77
CA GLU A 97 -14.66 9.34 3.09
C GLU A 97 -13.52 10.32 3.43
N LYS A 98 -12.69 9.97 4.42
CA LYS A 98 -11.49 10.73 4.78
C LYS A 98 -10.32 9.78 4.92
N LEU A 99 -9.13 10.15 4.44
CA LEU A 99 -7.92 9.38 4.75
C LEU A 99 -7.60 9.54 6.23
N ILE A 100 -7.34 8.42 6.91
CA ILE A 100 -6.85 8.40 8.29
C ILE A 100 -5.33 8.41 8.27
N LYS A 101 -4.71 7.46 7.55
CA LYS A 101 -3.25 7.38 7.44
C LYS A 101 -2.79 6.62 6.20
N ALA A 102 -1.54 6.86 5.81
CA ALA A 102 -0.83 6.10 4.79
C ALA A 102 0.46 5.52 5.38
N TYR A 103 0.78 4.28 5.01
CA TYR A 103 1.93 3.54 5.51
C TYR A 103 2.68 2.88 4.35
N ALA A 104 4.00 3.06 4.31
CA ALA A 104 4.87 2.32 3.41
C ALA A 104 4.98 0.86 3.88
N CYS A 105 4.80 -0.08 2.96
CA CYS A 105 4.88 -1.50 3.23
C CYS A 105 5.09 -2.30 1.93
N TYR A 106 5.12 -3.62 2.05
CA TYR A 106 5.05 -4.55 0.95
C TYR A 106 3.77 -5.38 1.05
N LEU A 107 3.17 -5.69 -0.09
CA LEU A 107 2.14 -6.72 -0.23
C LEU A 107 2.80 -8.03 -0.66
N SER A 108 2.58 -9.12 0.07
CA SER A 108 2.98 -10.44 -0.36
C SER A 108 2.13 -10.91 -1.53
N THR A 109 2.76 -11.35 -2.62
CA THR A 109 2.09 -11.92 -3.79
C THR A 109 2.74 -13.23 -4.18
N SER A 110 2.11 -14.01 -5.07
CA SER A 110 2.66 -15.28 -5.56
C SER A 110 3.99 -15.12 -6.31
N THR A 111 4.26 -13.92 -6.86
CA THR A 111 5.52 -13.59 -7.54
C THR A 111 6.52 -12.87 -6.62
N GLY A 112 6.20 -12.76 -5.32
CA GLY A 112 7.03 -12.15 -4.30
C GLY A 112 6.46 -10.84 -3.73
N PRO A 113 7.19 -10.19 -2.80
CA PRO A 113 6.76 -8.93 -2.18
C PRO A 113 6.73 -7.77 -3.18
N VAL A 114 5.62 -7.05 -3.23
CA VAL A 114 5.44 -5.84 -4.05
C VAL A 114 5.46 -4.62 -3.15
N ILE A 115 6.42 -3.72 -3.36
CA ILE A 115 6.52 -2.47 -2.59
C ILE A 115 5.36 -1.53 -2.91
N GLY A 116 4.80 -0.90 -1.88
CA GLY A 116 3.69 0.02 -2.04
C GLY A 116 3.34 0.83 -0.81
N THR A 117 2.20 1.50 -0.92
CA THR A 117 1.63 2.30 0.15
C THR A 117 0.24 1.78 0.48
N LEU A 118 0.03 1.42 1.74
CA LEU A 118 -1.26 1.09 2.32
C LEU A 118 -1.92 2.37 2.85
N TYR A 119 -3.07 2.71 2.32
CA TYR A 119 -3.96 3.78 2.75
C TYR A 119 -5.08 3.20 3.59
N ILE A 120 -5.37 3.83 4.72
CA ILE A 120 -6.50 3.49 5.58
C ILE A 120 -7.37 4.73 5.64
N SER A 121 -8.61 4.62 5.15
CA SER A 121 -9.61 5.67 5.22
C SER A 121 -10.68 5.32 6.24
N SER A 122 -11.62 6.25 6.46
CA SER A 122 -12.81 5.99 7.26
C SER A 122 -13.79 4.97 6.65
N LYS A 123 -13.50 4.43 5.45
CA LYS A 123 -14.38 3.50 4.74
C LYS A 123 -13.71 2.24 4.20
N ARG A 124 -12.40 2.26 3.92
CA ARG A 124 -11.68 1.14 3.29
C ARG A 124 -10.20 1.14 3.68
N MET A 125 -9.60 -0.04 3.61
CA MET A 125 -8.16 -0.16 3.40
C MET A 125 -7.89 -0.29 1.90
N ALA A 126 -6.87 0.42 1.41
CA ALA A 126 -6.52 0.42 0.02
C ALA A 126 -4.99 0.40 -0.15
N PHE A 127 -4.47 -0.60 -0.84
CA PHE A 127 -3.06 -0.69 -1.19
C PHE A 127 -2.86 -0.33 -2.65
N ARG A 128 -1.75 0.32 -2.97
CA ARG A 128 -1.26 0.46 -4.35
C ARG A 128 0.26 0.23 -4.35
N SER A 129 0.75 -0.47 -5.37
CA SER A 129 2.19 -0.49 -5.63
C SER A 129 2.73 0.93 -5.88
N ASP A 130 3.90 1.23 -5.32
CA ASP A 130 4.52 2.56 -5.47
C ASP A 130 5.10 2.76 -6.87
N TYR A 131 5.33 1.66 -7.57
CA TYR A 131 5.83 1.61 -8.93
C TYR A 131 4.95 0.68 -9.77
N PRO A 132 4.70 0.98 -11.06
CA PRO A 132 3.97 0.07 -11.92
C PRO A 132 4.84 -1.16 -12.21
N LEU A 133 4.22 -2.33 -12.22
CA LEU A 133 4.88 -3.58 -12.60
C LEU A 133 4.68 -3.84 -14.10
N CYS A 134 5.68 -4.47 -14.69
CA CYS A 134 5.67 -4.89 -16.08
C CYS A 134 4.87 -6.19 -16.23
N TYR A 135 3.87 -6.17 -17.11
CA TYR A 135 3.09 -7.32 -17.54
C TYR A 135 3.22 -7.49 -19.05
N TYR A 136 3.16 -8.74 -19.53
CA TYR A 136 3.07 -9.03 -20.95
C TYR A 136 1.64 -9.44 -21.27
N SER A 137 1.00 -8.73 -22.20
CA SER A 137 -0.32 -9.12 -22.69
C SER A 137 -0.22 -10.38 -23.55
N SER A 138 -1.36 -11.02 -23.83
CA SER A 138 -1.43 -12.19 -24.72
C SER A 138 -0.90 -11.91 -26.14
N SER A 139 -0.83 -10.64 -26.53
CA SER A 139 -0.22 -10.19 -27.79
C SER A 139 1.30 -9.97 -27.73
N GLY A 140 1.94 -10.28 -26.60
CA GLY A 140 3.38 -10.04 -26.37
C GLY A 140 3.75 -8.58 -26.13
N ARG A 141 2.77 -7.67 -26.05
CA ARG A 141 3.02 -6.25 -25.75
C ARG A 141 3.25 -6.04 -24.26
N GLN A 142 4.24 -5.20 -23.97
CA GLN A 142 4.56 -4.81 -22.61
C GLN A 142 3.57 -3.75 -22.11
N GLU A 143 2.92 -4.04 -20.98
CA GLU A 143 1.97 -3.16 -20.31
C GLU A 143 2.43 -2.92 -18.88
N TRP A 144 2.44 -1.66 -18.47
CA TRP A 144 2.81 -1.28 -17.11
C TRP A 144 1.53 -1.08 -16.31
N MET A 145 1.39 -1.78 -15.18
CA MET A 145 0.19 -1.71 -14.37
C MET A 145 0.53 -1.61 -12.88
N TYR A 146 -0.25 -0.83 -12.15
CA TYR A 146 -0.17 -0.82 -10.69
C TYR A 146 -1.04 -1.93 -10.12
N ASN A 147 -0.48 -2.65 -9.15
CA ASN A 147 -1.25 -3.57 -8.32
C ASN A 147 -1.99 -2.76 -7.26
N LYS A 148 -3.31 -2.89 -7.24
CA LYS A 148 -4.17 -2.31 -6.21
C LYS A 148 -4.90 -3.41 -5.45
N VAL A 149 -5.04 -3.20 -4.14
CA VAL A 149 -5.97 -3.95 -3.30
C VAL A 149 -6.94 -2.92 -2.71
N VAL A 150 -8.24 -3.15 -2.78
CA VAL A 150 -9.22 -2.27 -2.14
C VAL A 150 -10.23 -3.12 -1.39
N VAL A 151 -10.30 -2.96 -0.07
CA VAL A 151 -11.21 -3.70 0.80
C VAL A 151 -11.97 -2.71 1.67
N ASP A 152 -13.30 -2.67 1.51
CA ASP A 152 -14.17 -1.89 2.38
C ASP A 152 -14.09 -2.41 3.82
N LEU A 153 -14.10 -1.51 4.80
CA LEU A 153 -13.92 -1.87 6.22
C LEU A 153 -15.04 -2.78 6.73
N ASP A 154 -16.25 -2.66 6.18
CA ASP A 154 -17.37 -3.54 6.49
C ASP A 154 -17.14 -5.00 6.03
N LYS A 155 -16.35 -5.21 4.97
CA LYS A 155 -15.93 -6.52 4.47
C LYS A 155 -14.70 -7.05 5.19
N LEU A 156 -14.02 -6.24 6.00
CA LEU A 156 -12.86 -6.68 6.77
C LEU A 156 -13.33 -7.47 8.01
N ARG A 157 -12.92 -8.74 8.10
CA ARG A 157 -13.28 -9.64 9.21
C ARG A 157 -12.27 -9.54 10.35
N ALA A 158 -10.98 -9.54 10.02
CA ALA A 158 -9.92 -9.59 11.01
C ALA A 158 -8.65 -8.90 10.53
N VAL A 159 -7.90 -8.35 11.48
CA VAL A 159 -6.54 -7.82 11.34
C VAL A 159 -5.70 -8.51 12.40
N ASN A 160 -4.81 -9.40 11.98
CA ASN A 160 -4.03 -10.24 12.87
C ASN A 160 -2.54 -9.89 12.75
N PRO A 161 -1.85 -9.55 13.85
CA PRO A 161 -0.40 -9.45 13.84
C PRO A 161 0.21 -10.85 13.67
N SER A 162 1.32 -10.93 12.94
CA SER A 162 2.11 -12.16 12.79
C SER A 162 3.60 -11.81 12.67
N ALA A 163 4.47 -12.78 12.87
CA ALA A 163 5.91 -12.64 12.73
C ALA A 163 6.53 -13.92 12.16
N ASN A 164 7.67 -13.79 11.47
CA ASN A 164 8.39 -14.94 10.94
C ASN A 164 8.93 -15.76 12.12
N ARG A 165 8.64 -17.06 12.12
CA ARG A 165 9.06 -17.97 13.20
C ARG A 165 10.59 -18.08 13.32
N LEU A 166 11.29 -17.96 12.19
CA LEU A 166 12.75 -18.00 12.13
C LEU A 166 13.37 -16.63 12.38
N ASN A 167 12.66 -15.55 12.04
CA ASN A 167 13.12 -14.17 12.23
C ASN A 167 12.01 -13.27 12.80
N PRO A 168 11.85 -13.20 14.14
CA PRO A 168 10.79 -12.41 14.76
C PRO A 168 10.82 -10.89 14.47
N SER A 169 11.94 -10.38 13.93
CA SER A 169 12.02 -8.99 13.45
C SER A 169 11.22 -8.75 12.17
N GLU A 170 10.96 -9.79 11.38
CA GLU A 170 10.07 -9.76 10.23
C GLU A 170 8.62 -9.89 10.69
N LYS A 171 7.96 -8.75 10.83
CA LYS A 171 6.56 -8.64 11.24
C LYS A 171 5.64 -8.52 10.03
N TYR A 172 4.46 -9.12 10.16
CA TYR A 172 3.40 -9.13 9.16
C TYR A 172 2.09 -8.67 9.76
N ILE A 173 1.27 -7.99 8.96
CA ILE A 173 -0.13 -7.75 9.26
C ILE A 173 -0.94 -8.60 8.29
N HIS A 174 -1.65 -9.58 8.83
CA HIS A 174 -2.55 -10.45 8.09
C HIS A 174 -3.97 -9.89 8.16
N THR A 175 -4.54 -9.53 7.03
CA THR A 175 -5.92 -9.05 6.95
C THR A 175 -6.78 -10.07 6.23
N VAL A 176 -7.96 -10.36 6.80
CA VAL A 176 -8.89 -11.35 6.25
C VAL A 176 -10.24 -10.71 6.00
N THR A 177 -10.80 -10.93 4.82
CA THR A 177 -12.15 -10.47 4.46
C THR A 177 -13.22 -11.46 4.94
N ARG A 178 -14.47 -11.01 4.99
CA ARG A 178 -15.61 -11.84 5.42
C ARG A 178 -15.84 -13.04 4.51
N ASP A 179 -15.62 -12.87 3.21
CA ASP A 179 -15.68 -13.90 2.16
C ASP A 179 -14.39 -14.73 2.04
N GLY A 180 -13.42 -14.54 2.93
CA GLY A 180 -12.29 -15.46 3.11
C GLY A 180 -11.04 -15.15 2.27
N TYR A 181 -10.97 -14.00 1.61
CA TYR A 181 -9.74 -13.56 0.96
C TYR A 181 -8.75 -13.03 2.01
N GLU A 182 -7.47 -13.33 1.79
CA GLU A 182 -6.38 -13.02 2.71
C GLU A 182 -5.34 -12.13 2.03
N PHE A 183 -4.87 -11.12 2.76
CA PHE A 183 -3.77 -10.26 2.33
C PHE A 183 -2.72 -10.16 3.43
N TRP A 184 -1.46 -10.31 3.03
CA TRP A 184 -0.32 -10.30 3.92
C TRP A 184 0.54 -9.09 3.62
N PHE A 185 0.55 -8.13 4.54
CA PHE A 185 1.39 -6.95 4.45
C PHE A 185 2.62 -7.12 5.34
N MET A 186 3.77 -6.67 4.86
CA MET A 186 5.04 -6.86 5.57
C MET A 186 5.99 -5.70 5.36
N GLY A 187 7.08 -5.69 6.12
CA GLY A 187 8.14 -4.68 5.98
C GLY A 187 7.57 -3.28 6.13
N PHE A 188 6.80 -3.00 7.18
CA PHE A 188 6.29 -1.65 7.43
C PHE A 188 7.37 -0.76 8.02
N ILE A 189 7.52 0.47 7.53
CA ILE A 189 8.37 1.48 8.21
C ILE A 189 7.81 1.80 9.61
N SER A 190 6.49 1.73 9.77
CA SER A 190 5.80 2.06 11.03
C SER A 190 4.78 0.99 11.40
N TYR A 191 5.26 -0.23 11.62
CA TYR A 191 4.43 -1.42 11.88
C TYR A 191 3.40 -1.20 13.00
N ASP A 192 3.83 -0.80 14.20
CA ASP A 192 2.92 -0.71 15.35
C ASP A 192 1.83 0.34 15.15
N LYS A 193 2.16 1.44 14.46
CA LYS A 193 1.19 2.47 14.08
C LYS A 193 0.19 1.95 13.04
N ALA A 194 0.67 1.23 12.02
CA ALA A 194 -0.18 0.66 10.99
C ALA A 194 -1.15 -0.38 11.56
N LEU A 195 -0.66 -1.29 12.41
CA LEU A 195 -1.47 -2.28 13.10
C LEU A 195 -2.53 -1.60 13.96
N LYS A 196 -2.14 -0.63 14.79
CA LYS A 196 -3.07 0.13 15.63
C LYS A 196 -4.17 0.79 14.78
N THR A 197 -3.80 1.51 13.72
CA THR A 197 -4.79 2.19 12.86
C THR A 197 -5.73 1.20 12.15
N LEU A 198 -5.23 0.06 11.67
CA LEU A 198 -6.09 -0.96 11.05
C LEU A 198 -7.06 -1.57 12.07
N THR A 199 -6.58 -1.89 13.27
CA THR A 199 -7.40 -2.46 14.34
C THR A 199 -8.48 -1.48 14.81
N GLU A 200 -8.15 -0.20 14.95
CA GLU A 200 -9.12 0.86 15.32
C GLU A 200 -10.12 1.16 14.19
N ALA A 201 -9.75 0.93 12.93
CA ALA A 201 -10.62 1.10 11.78
C ALA A 201 -11.58 -0.09 11.56
N LEU A 202 -11.36 -1.23 12.21
CA LEU A 202 -12.31 -2.33 12.14
C LEU A 202 -13.66 -1.88 12.70
N PRO A 203 -14.77 -2.15 11.99
CA PRO A 203 -16.09 -1.93 12.55
C PRO A 203 -16.17 -2.68 13.87
N LEU A 204 -16.58 -2.01 14.94
CA LEU A 204 -16.90 -2.66 16.20
C LEU A 204 -17.84 -3.83 15.87
N GLN A 205 -17.38 -5.06 16.10
CA GLN A 205 -18.28 -6.20 16.05
C GLN A 205 -19.33 -5.91 17.11
N HIS A 206 -20.57 -5.63 16.68
CA HIS A 206 -21.69 -5.64 17.60
C HIS A 206 -21.64 -6.99 18.31
N SER A 207 -21.34 -6.94 19.60
CA SER A 207 -21.23 -8.06 20.51
C SER A 207 -22.58 -8.73 20.70
N VAL A 208 -23.06 -9.47 19.70
CA VAL A 208 -24.09 -10.49 19.90
C VAL A 208 -23.39 -11.77 20.30
N THR A 209 -22.78 -11.79 21.48
CA THR A 209 -22.27 -13.03 22.08
C THR A 209 -22.22 -12.97 23.60
N HIS A 210 -23.12 -12.21 24.22
CA HIS A 210 -23.34 -12.24 25.66
C HIS A 210 -24.80 -12.45 26.09
N LEU A 211 -25.74 -12.63 25.14
CA LEU A 211 -27.16 -12.86 25.43
C LEU A 211 -27.68 -14.26 25.07
N GLU A 212 -26.97 -15.06 24.25
CA GLU A 212 -27.40 -16.43 23.95
C GLU A 212 -27.03 -17.48 25.02
N LYS A 213 -26.31 -17.09 26.08
CA LYS A 213 -26.07 -17.98 27.24
C LYS A 213 -27.17 -17.94 28.30
N PHE A 214 -28.19 -17.10 28.15
CA PHE A 214 -29.28 -16.96 29.13
C PHE A 214 -30.65 -17.43 28.63
N LEU A 215 -30.76 -18.01 27.43
CA LEU A 215 -32.02 -18.51 26.88
C LEU A 215 -31.95 -19.97 26.42
N ARG A 216 -31.28 -20.82 27.19
CA ARG A 216 -31.61 -22.26 27.21
C ARG A 216 -32.00 -22.62 28.63
N TRP A 217 -33.31 -22.76 28.81
CA TRP A 217 -33.94 -23.50 29.89
C TRP A 217 -33.44 -24.95 29.88
#